data_AF-G9K339-F1
#
_entry.id   AF-G9K339-F1
#
_cell.length_a   1.000
_cell.length_b   1.000
_cell.length_c   1.000
_cell.angle_alpha   90.00
_cell.angle_beta   90.00
_cell.angle_gamma   90.00
#
_symmetry.space_group_name_H-M   'P 1'
#
loop_
_entity.id
_entity.type
_entity.pdbx_description
1 polymer ?
#
loop_
_entity_poly.entity_id
_entity_poly.type
_entity_poly.pdbx_seq_one_letter_code
_entity_poly.pdbx_strand_id
1 'polypeptide(L)'
;PEVSALVEKLLKEAEDDRTLCYNNFQDPCPELPKEQVAKCKGFDYGDKTLKLPCGPLPWPAGCPEPGYVPKTNPLHGRWITVSGGQAAFIKEAIKSGMLGQAEAHKIMADTDHQKTGGMYLRINQFGDQCTVDASVAKYARAKRTWRSGHYFYEPLVSGGNLLGVWVLPEEYRKIG
;
A
#
# COMPACT_ATOMS: atom_id res chain seq x y z
N PRO A 1 5.20 24.39 -12.69
CA PRO A 1 4.40 24.39 -13.94
C PRO A 1 4.61 23.12 -14.78
N GLU A 2 5.87 22.79 -15.11
CA GLU A 2 6.20 21.64 -15.99
C GLU A 2 5.80 20.28 -15.40
N VAL A 3 6.18 20.01 -14.15
CA VAL A 3 5.81 18.75 -13.46
C VAL A 3 4.29 18.60 -13.35
N SER A 4 3.57 19.69 -13.05
CA SER A 4 2.11 19.66 -12.94
C SER A 4 1.43 19.30 -14.27
N ALA A 5 1.88 19.89 -15.38
CA ALA A 5 1.34 19.58 -16.71
C ALA A 5 1.61 18.12 -17.12
N LEU A 6 2.81 17.61 -16.81
CA LEU A 6 3.12 16.20 -17.03
C LEU A 6 2.22 15.28 -16.18
N VAL A 7 2.03 15.61 -14.90
CA VAL A 7 1.16 14.84 -13.99
C VAL A 7 -0.29 14.84 -14.48
N GLU A 8 -0.82 15.97 -14.95
CA GLU A 8 -2.16 16.04 -15.53
C GLU A 8 -2.32 15.12 -16.75
N LYS A 9 -1.29 15.07 -17.61
CA LYS A 9 -1.27 14.15 -18.75
C LYS A 9 -1.23 12.69 -18.30
N LEU A 10 -0.34 12.34 -17.37
CA LEU A 10 -0.19 10.98 -16.83
C LEU A 10 -1.46 10.49 -16.14
N LEU A 11 -2.17 11.36 -15.42
CA LEU A 11 -3.45 11.02 -14.78
C LEU A 11 -4.52 10.66 -15.80
N LYS A 12 -4.59 11.39 -16.92
CA LYS A 12 -5.53 11.07 -18.02
C LYS A 12 -5.17 9.75 -18.69
N GLU A 13 -3.90 9.53 -18.99
CA GLU A 13 -3.43 8.29 -19.61
C GLU A 13 -3.68 7.07 -18.71
N ALA A 14 -3.62 7.24 -17.38
CA ALA A 14 -3.88 6.16 -16.43
C ALA A 14 -5.33 5.64 -16.43
N GLU A 15 -6.31 6.44 -16.87
CA GLU A 15 -7.72 6.01 -16.95
C GLU A 15 -7.95 4.98 -18.07
N ASP A 16 -7.17 5.07 -19.14
CA ASP A 16 -7.27 4.21 -20.33
C ASP A 16 -6.25 3.06 -20.33
N ASP A 17 -5.35 3.00 -19.35
CA ASP A 17 -4.29 2.01 -19.28
C ASP A 17 -4.86 0.58 -19.13
N ARG A 18 -4.44 -0.30 -20.06
CA ARG A 18 -4.82 -1.73 -20.10
C ARG A 18 -3.68 -2.67 -19.70
N THR A 19 -2.62 -2.12 -19.11
CA THR A 19 -1.41 -2.85 -18.71
C THR A 19 -1.29 -3.01 -17.18
N LEU A 20 -2.34 -2.66 -16.43
CA LEU A 20 -2.38 -2.79 -14.98
C LEU A 20 -2.30 -4.26 -14.56
N CYS A 21 -1.71 -4.50 -13.39
CA CYS A 21 -1.55 -5.84 -12.82
C CYS A 21 -2.90 -6.53 -12.55
N TYR A 22 -2.86 -7.84 -12.29
CA TYR A 22 -4.06 -8.66 -12.05
C TYR A 22 -5.07 -8.60 -13.21
N ASN A 23 -4.57 -8.61 -14.45
CA ASN A 23 -5.35 -8.45 -15.67
C ASN A 23 -6.26 -7.21 -15.63
N ASN A 24 -5.70 -6.05 -15.27
CA ASN A 24 -6.45 -4.83 -14.99
C ASN A 24 -7.45 -4.98 -13.84
N PHE A 25 -7.01 -5.64 -12.76
CA PHE A 25 -7.82 -5.96 -11.57
C PHE A 25 -9.09 -6.78 -11.88
N GLN A 26 -9.08 -7.55 -12.97
CA GLN A 26 -10.17 -8.46 -13.35
C GLN A 26 -9.97 -9.87 -12.79
N ASP A 27 -8.76 -10.20 -12.35
CA ASP A 27 -8.51 -11.47 -11.67
C ASP A 27 -9.33 -11.55 -10.36
N PRO A 28 -9.84 -12.75 -10.00
CA PRO A 28 -10.63 -12.92 -8.78
C PRO A 28 -9.86 -12.51 -7.51
N CYS A 29 -10.39 -11.49 -6.81
CA CYS A 29 -9.85 -11.03 -5.54
C CYS A 29 -10.41 -11.89 -4.39
N PRO A 30 -9.54 -12.51 -3.55
CA PRO A 30 -10.01 -13.27 -2.40
C PRO A 30 -10.56 -12.34 -1.31
N GLU A 31 -11.56 -12.82 -0.58
CA GLU A 31 -12.15 -12.09 0.56
C GLU A 31 -12.21 -13.01 1.78
N LEU A 32 -11.97 -12.45 2.97
CA LEU A 32 -12.12 -13.18 4.22
C LEU A 32 -13.59 -13.15 4.67
N PRO A 33 -14.24 -14.31 4.88
CA PRO A 33 -15.53 -14.39 5.55
C PRO A 33 -15.55 -13.67 6.90
N LYS A 34 -16.73 -13.16 7.27
CA LYS A 34 -16.96 -12.45 8.54
C LYS A 34 -16.45 -13.22 9.76
N GLU A 35 -16.58 -14.54 9.76
CA GLU A 35 -16.09 -15.40 10.84
C GLU A 35 -14.56 -15.40 10.97
N GLN A 36 -13.84 -15.43 9.84
CA GLN A 36 -12.39 -15.34 9.83
C GLN A 36 -11.93 -13.97 10.33
N VAL A 37 -12.59 -12.89 9.90
CA VAL A 37 -12.32 -11.53 10.41
C VAL A 37 -12.55 -11.44 11.91
N ALA A 38 -13.65 -12.02 12.42
CA ALA A 38 -13.97 -12.01 13.84
C ALA A 38 -12.90 -12.73 14.69
N LYS A 39 -12.36 -13.86 14.21
CA LYS A 39 -11.28 -14.60 14.89
C LYS A 39 -9.99 -13.79 15.06
N CYS A 40 -9.73 -12.84 14.17
CA CYS A 40 -8.52 -12.02 14.21
C CYS A 40 -8.68 -10.73 15.04
N LYS A 41 -9.88 -10.43 15.56
CA LYS A 41 -10.08 -9.24 16.39
C LYS A 41 -9.31 -9.37 17.71
N GLY A 42 -8.48 -8.36 18.01
CA GLY A 42 -7.65 -8.34 19.22
C GLY A 42 -6.43 -9.28 19.18
N PHE A 43 -6.12 -9.87 18.01
CA PHE A 43 -4.91 -10.67 17.84
C PHE A 43 -3.64 -9.81 18.04
N ASP A 44 -2.62 -10.39 18.67
CA ASP A 44 -1.31 -9.74 18.78
C ASP A 44 -0.52 -9.92 17.48
N TYR A 45 -0.69 -8.97 16.56
CA TYR A 45 0.02 -8.93 15.28
C TYR A 45 1.54 -8.69 15.42
N GLY A 46 2.02 -8.31 16.60
CA GLY A 46 3.44 -8.10 16.88
C GLY A 46 4.19 -9.39 17.21
N ASP A 47 3.50 -10.41 17.71
CA ASP A 47 4.11 -11.67 18.11
C ASP A 47 4.34 -12.61 16.91
N LYS A 48 5.61 -12.76 16.55
CA LYS A 48 6.06 -13.60 15.42
C LYS A 48 5.97 -15.10 15.69
N THR A 49 5.71 -15.51 16.93
CA THR A 49 5.57 -16.92 17.31
C THR A 49 4.15 -17.44 17.14
N LEU A 50 3.17 -16.53 17.04
CA LEU A 50 1.77 -16.86 16.88
C LEU A 50 1.41 -17.11 15.41
N LYS A 51 0.49 -18.07 15.21
CA LYS A 51 -0.16 -18.29 13.92
C LYS A 51 -1.42 -17.42 13.84
N LEU A 52 -1.73 -16.95 12.63
CA LEU A 52 -2.92 -16.14 12.41
C LEU A 52 -4.18 -16.97 12.73
N PRO A 53 -5.14 -16.46 13.52
CA PRO A 53 -6.31 -17.24 13.97
C PRO A 53 -7.24 -17.71 12.85
N CYS A 54 -7.26 -17.00 11.71
CA CYS A 54 -8.07 -17.39 10.55
C CYS A 54 -7.42 -18.46 9.67
N GLY A 55 -6.21 -18.91 10.00
CA GLY A 55 -5.42 -19.83 9.16
C GLY A 55 -4.55 -19.09 8.14
N PRO A 56 -3.97 -19.80 7.16
CA PRO A 56 -3.20 -19.20 6.08
C PRO A 56 -4.05 -18.20 5.29
N LEU A 57 -3.51 -17.01 5.03
CA LEU A 57 -4.17 -16.02 4.19
C LEU A 57 -4.19 -16.51 2.72
N PRO A 58 -5.30 -16.29 2.00
CA PRO A 58 -5.35 -16.59 0.58
C PRO A 58 -4.43 -15.64 -0.19
N TRP A 59 -3.63 -16.18 -1.10
CA TRP A 59 -2.91 -15.38 -2.08
C TRP A 59 -3.88 -14.92 -3.17
N PRO A 60 -3.78 -13.66 -3.65
CA PRO A 60 -4.64 -13.19 -4.72
C PRO A 60 -4.33 -13.93 -6.03
N ALA A 61 -5.39 -14.35 -6.73
CA ALA A 61 -5.24 -14.97 -8.04
C ALA A 61 -4.53 -14.01 -9.00
N GLY A 62 -3.64 -14.52 -9.85
CA GLY A 62 -2.85 -13.71 -10.78
C GLY A 62 -1.63 -13.00 -10.16
N CYS A 63 -1.36 -13.19 -8.86
CA CYS A 63 -0.12 -12.69 -8.26
C CYS A 63 1.07 -13.44 -8.88
N PRO A 64 2.07 -12.73 -9.45
CA PRO A 64 3.23 -13.39 -10.03
C PRO A 64 4.08 -14.05 -8.93
N GLU A 65 4.70 -15.18 -9.26
CA GLU A 65 5.66 -15.82 -8.37
C GLU A 65 6.93 -14.96 -8.24
N PRO A 66 7.59 -14.96 -7.07
CA PRO A 66 8.88 -14.31 -6.91
C PRO A 66 9.99 -15.09 -7.63
N GLY A 67 11.11 -14.43 -7.90
CA GLY A 67 12.31 -15.08 -8.44
C GLY A 67 13.17 -14.14 -9.29
N TYR A 68 12.54 -13.14 -9.91
CA TYR A 68 13.27 -12.07 -10.57
C TYR A 68 13.98 -11.18 -9.53
N VAL A 69 15.21 -10.77 -9.87
CA VAL A 69 16.04 -9.90 -9.04
C VAL A 69 16.42 -8.68 -9.88
N PRO A 70 15.86 -7.49 -9.62
CA PRO A 70 16.18 -6.26 -10.32
C PRO A 70 17.68 -5.98 -10.38
N LYS A 71 18.17 -5.51 -11.53
CA LYS A 71 19.60 -5.36 -11.81
C LYS A 71 20.11 -3.95 -11.56
N THR A 72 19.26 -2.94 -11.76
CA THR A 72 19.65 -1.52 -11.72
C THR A 72 19.22 -0.82 -10.44
N ASN A 73 18.53 -1.52 -9.53
CA ASN A 73 17.92 -0.96 -8.32
C ASN A 73 17.10 0.31 -8.61
N PRO A 74 16.16 0.29 -9.59
CA PRO A 74 15.57 1.52 -10.13
C PRO A 74 14.66 2.25 -9.13
N LEU A 75 14.26 1.58 -8.05
CA LEU A 75 13.45 2.20 -7.00
C LEU A 75 14.30 2.95 -5.98
N HIS A 76 15.61 2.71 -5.94
CA HIS A 76 16.51 3.33 -4.98
C HIS A 76 16.48 4.86 -5.14
N GLY A 77 16.18 5.57 -4.06
CA GLY A 77 16.15 7.03 -4.07
C GLY A 77 15.06 7.64 -3.20
N ARG A 78 14.81 8.92 -3.43
CA ARG A 78 13.80 9.72 -2.73
C ARG A 78 12.70 10.15 -3.71
N TRP A 79 11.48 9.73 -3.41
CA TRP A 79 10.29 9.99 -4.21
C TRP A 79 9.43 11.02 -3.49
N ILE A 80 8.94 12.02 -4.21
CA ILE A 80 8.05 13.06 -3.68
C ILE A 80 6.70 12.91 -4.36
N THR A 81 5.65 12.91 -3.55
CA THR A 81 4.28 12.79 -4.04
C THR A 81 3.86 14.06 -4.76
N VAL A 82 3.41 13.91 -6.01
CA VAL A 82 2.97 15.02 -6.86
C VAL A 82 1.47 14.98 -7.19
N SER A 83 0.80 13.86 -6.91
CA SER A 83 -0.66 13.70 -6.97
C SER A 83 -1.12 12.61 -5.98
N GLY A 84 -2.39 12.62 -5.56
CA GLY A 84 -2.97 11.59 -4.69
C GLY A 84 -2.47 11.57 -3.23
N GLY A 85 -1.80 12.63 -2.77
CA GLY A 85 -1.31 12.73 -1.39
C GLY A 85 -2.45 12.96 -0.39
N GLN A 86 -2.44 12.23 0.74
CA GLN A 86 -3.50 12.30 1.76
C GLN A 86 -3.73 13.72 2.30
N ALA A 87 -2.66 14.52 2.41
CA ALA A 87 -2.75 15.89 2.90
C ALA A 87 -3.70 16.77 2.07
N ALA A 88 -3.87 16.49 0.77
CA ALA A 88 -4.83 17.21 -0.07
C ALA A 88 -6.28 16.89 0.35
N PHE A 89 -6.59 15.61 0.59
CA PHE A 89 -7.91 15.17 1.06
C PHE A 89 -8.21 15.68 2.47
N ILE A 90 -7.24 15.66 3.38
CA ILE A 90 -7.40 16.20 4.74
C ILE A 90 -7.68 17.71 4.70
N LYS A 91 -6.97 18.46 3.84
CA LYS A 91 -7.24 19.89 3.66
C LYS A 91 -8.66 20.13 3.17
N GLU A 92 -9.18 19.29 2.27
CA GLU A 92 -10.55 19.40 1.78
C GLU A 92 -11.57 19.08 2.88
N ALA A 93 -11.34 18.04 3.67
CA ALA A 93 -12.14 17.71 4.85
C ALA A 93 -12.14 18.82 5.91
N ILE A 94 -11.03 19.54 6.10
CA ILE A 94 -10.99 20.67 7.03
C ILE A 94 -11.85 21.84 6.53
N LYS A 95 -11.94 22.06 5.21
CA LYS A 95 -12.76 23.14 4.63
C LYS A 95 -14.25 22.94 4.86
N SER A 96 -14.72 21.71 5.03
CA SER A 96 -16.13 21.45 5.35
C SER A 96 -16.52 21.84 6.78
N GLY A 97 -15.57 22.30 7.60
CA GLY A 97 -15.83 22.86 8.92
C GLY A 97 -16.05 21.78 9.98
N MET A 98 -17.24 21.73 10.56
CA MET A 98 -17.56 20.79 11.64
C MET A 98 -17.91 19.42 11.06
N LEU A 99 -17.03 18.44 11.25
CA LEU A 99 -17.24 17.05 10.84
C LEU A 99 -17.90 16.24 11.95
N GLY A 100 -18.91 15.46 11.58
CA GLY A 100 -19.46 14.42 12.45
C GLY A 100 -18.53 13.21 12.57
N GLN A 101 -18.73 12.37 13.59
CA GLN A 101 -17.92 11.15 13.78
C GLN A 101 -17.99 10.20 12.57
N ALA A 102 -19.18 9.99 12.00
CA ALA A 102 -19.35 9.11 10.85
C ALA A 102 -18.60 9.61 9.60
N GLU A 103 -18.61 10.92 9.37
CA GLU A 103 -17.89 11.57 8.27
C GLU A 103 -16.38 11.43 8.44
N ALA A 104 -15.88 11.72 9.64
CA ALA A 104 -14.47 11.56 9.97
C ALA A 104 -13.99 10.11 9.83
N HIS A 105 -14.77 9.14 10.31
CA HIS A 105 -14.45 7.72 10.14
C HIS A 105 -14.40 7.31 8.66
N LYS A 106 -15.33 7.80 7.84
CA LYS A 106 -15.34 7.53 6.40
C LYS A 106 -14.10 8.14 5.72
N ILE A 107 -13.74 9.39 6.02
CA ILE A 107 -12.55 10.04 5.46
C ILE A 107 -11.28 9.27 5.85
N MET A 108 -11.17 8.84 7.11
CA MET A 108 -10.05 8.03 7.57
C MET A 108 -9.97 6.73 6.78
N ALA A 109 -11.07 5.97 6.66
CA ALA A 109 -11.10 4.68 5.97
C ALA A 109 -10.87 4.79 4.45
N ASP A 110 -11.40 5.83 3.80
CA ASP A 110 -11.26 6.05 2.35
C ASP A 110 -9.87 6.54 1.96
N THR A 111 -9.15 7.18 2.89
CA THR A 111 -7.80 7.69 2.64
C THR A 111 -6.70 6.86 3.30
N ASP A 112 -7.03 5.75 3.94
CA ASP A 112 -6.08 4.96 4.73
C ASP A 112 -4.99 4.28 3.86
N HIS A 113 -3.88 3.90 4.50
CA HIS A 113 -2.81 3.07 3.93
C HIS A 113 -2.39 3.48 2.50
N GLN A 114 -2.38 2.56 1.52
CA GLN A 114 -2.02 2.82 0.12
C GLN A 114 -3.12 3.48 -0.72
N LYS A 115 -4.34 3.72 -0.21
CA LYS A 115 -5.40 4.41 -0.99
C LYS A 115 -5.02 5.86 -1.34
N THR A 116 -4.19 6.46 -0.50
CA THR A 116 -3.56 7.76 -0.77
C THR A 116 -2.08 7.71 -0.41
N GLY A 117 -1.27 8.59 -1.02
CA GLY A 117 0.15 8.69 -0.71
C GLY A 117 0.42 9.42 0.61
N GLY A 118 1.55 9.10 1.25
CA GLY A 118 2.25 10.06 2.10
C GLY A 118 2.83 11.21 1.26
N MET A 119 3.60 12.12 1.84
CA MET A 119 4.26 13.20 1.05
C MET A 119 5.57 12.77 0.39
N TYR A 120 6.12 11.61 0.77
CA TYR A 120 7.35 11.08 0.22
C TYR A 120 7.45 9.57 0.43
N LEU A 121 8.39 8.95 -0.28
CA LEU A 121 9.02 7.66 0.06
C LEU A 121 10.54 7.81 -0.03
N ARG A 122 11.28 7.15 0.87
CA ARG A 122 12.72 6.90 0.66
C ARG A 122 12.91 5.40 0.56
N ILE A 123 13.61 4.96 -0.46
CA ILE A 123 13.77 3.54 -0.75
C ILE A 123 15.26 3.25 -0.87
N ASN A 124 15.72 2.29 -0.08
CA ASN A 124 16.97 1.59 -0.28
C ASN A 124 16.65 0.24 -0.92
N GLN A 125 16.88 0.10 -2.23
CA GLN A 125 16.73 -1.17 -2.94
C GLN A 125 18.10 -1.83 -3.13
N PHE A 126 18.15 -3.13 -2.88
CA PHE A 126 19.24 -4.02 -3.26
C PHE A 126 18.66 -5.31 -3.84
N GLY A 127 18.59 -5.40 -5.16
CA GLY A 127 17.96 -6.49 -5.88
C GLY A 127 16.49 -6.63 -5.50
N ASP A 128 16.16 -7.79 -4.92
CA ASP A 128 14.81 -8.20 -4.52
C ASP A 128 14.43 -7.78 -3.07
N GLN A 129 15.35 -7.12 -2.36
CA GLN A 129 15.14 -6.63 -0.99
C GLN A 129 15.08 -5.10 -0.97
N CYS A 130 14.09 -4.56 -0.26
CA CYS A 130 13.91 -3.13 -0.12
C CYS A 130 13.72 -2.74 1.34
N THR A 131 14.33 -1.61 1.74
CA THR A 131 13.98 -0.86 2.94
C THR A 131 13.29 0.42 2.54
N VAL A 132 12.10 0.69 3.08
CA VAL A 132 11.24 1.82 2.72
C VAL A 132 10.94 2.65 3.96
N ASP A 133 11.26 3.95 3.89
CA ASP A 133 10.74 4.99 4.77
C ASP A 133 9.42 5.52 4.21
N ALA A 134 8.35 5.46 5.00
CA ALA A 134 7.03 5.96 4.64
C ALA A 134 6.52 7.00 5.64
N SER A 135 5.45 7.72 5.28
CA SER A 135 4.89 8.76 6.13
C SER A 135 4.31 8.20 7.43
N VAL A 136 4.84 8.68 8.56
CA VAL A 136 4.34 8.36 9.92
C VAL A 136 2.99 9.00 10.23
N ALA A 137 2.45 9.84 9.35
CA ALA A 137 1.06 10.29 9.44
C ALA A 137 0.06 9.18 9.06
N LYS A 138 0.54 8.12 8.39
CA LYS A 138 -0.28 7.02 7.87
C LYS A 138 0.11 5.67 8.46
N TYR A 139 1.40 5.40 8.52
CA TYR A 139 1.94 4.12 8.98
C TYR A 139 2.60 4.30 10.35
N ALA A 140 2.24 3.48 11.33
CA ALA A 140 2.81 3.57 12.67
C ALA A 140 4.30 3.19 12.70
N ARG A 141 4.75 2.37 11.73
CA ARG A 141 6.16 2.05 11.54
C ARG A 141 6.78 2.96 10.47
N ALA A 142 7.74 3.79 10.89
CA ALA A 142 8.44 4.72 9.98
C ALA A 142 9.22 4.01 8.86
N LYS A 143 9.93 2.92 9.20
CA LYS A 143 10.80 2.16 8.29
C LYS A 143 10.43 0.69 8.29
N ARG A 144 10.28 0.08 7.12
CA ARG A 144 10.16 -1.38 6.99
C ARG A 144 11.14 -1.93 5.96
N THR A 145 11.57 -3.16 6.19
CA THR A 145 12.33 -3.95 5.23
C THR A 145 11.52 -5.17 4.83
N TRP A 146 11.46 -5.45 3.54
CA TRP A 146 10.77 -6.60 2.97
C TRP A 146 11.58 -7.18 1.80
N ARG A 147 11.27 -8.43 1.44
CA ARG A 147 11.84 -9.14 0.30
C ARG A 147 10.71 -9.60 -0.62
N SER A 148 10.98 -9.61 -1.92
CA SER A 148 10.07 -10.12 -2.96
C SER A 148 9.44 -11.47 -2.55
N GLY A 149 8.11 -11.54 -2.52
CA GLY A 149 7.36 -12.76 -2.19
C GLY A 149 7.20 -13.07 -0.70
N HIS A 150 7.70 -12.22 0.20
CA HIS A 150 7.60 -12.44 1.65
C HIS A 150 6.64 -11.47 2.34
N TYR A 151 5.84 -12.00 3.27
CA TYR A 151 4.94 -11.20 4.10
C TYR A 151 5.68 -10.21 4.99
N PHE A 152 5.09 -9.04 5.17
CA PHE A 152 5.44 -8.08 6.21
C PHE A 152 4.17 -7.52 6.88
N TYR A 153 4.29 -7.19 8.15
CA TYR A 153 3.22 -6.59 8.95
C TYR A 153 3.33 -5.07 8.97
N GLU A 154 2.20 -4.42 8.73
CA GLU A 154 2.00 -2.99 8.69
C GLU A 154 0.93 -2.50 9.68
N PRO A 155 1.34 -1.98 10.85
CA PRO A 155 0.45 -1.25 11.74
C PRO A 155 0.15 0.15 11.18
N LEU A 156 -1.14 0.51 11.15
CA LEU A 156 -1.61 1.80 10.67
C LEU A 156 -1.87 2.77 11.84
N VAL A 157 -1.70 4.07 11.58
CA VAL A 157 -2.04 5.12 12.56
C VAL A 157 -3.54 5.15 12.86
N SER A 158 -4.37 4.72 11.90
CA SER A 158 -5.82 4.56 12.06
C SER A 158 -6.22 3.45 13.05
N GLY A 159 -5.28 2.62 13.50
CA GLY A 159 -5.54 1.41 14.30
C GLY A 159 -5.78 0.15 13.45
N GLY A 160 -5.79 0.27 12.12
CA GLY A 160 -5.86 -0.88 11.21
C GLY A 160 -4.56 -1.70 11.17
N ASN A 161 -4.67 -2.97 10.75
CA ASN A 161 -3.56 -3.91 10.64
C ASN A 161 -3.53 -4.52 9.24
N LEU A 162 -2.40 -4.42 8.53
CA LEU A 162 -2.22 -5.03 7.21
C LEU A 162 -1.12 -6.10 7.25
N LEU A 163 -1.37 -7.24 6.60
CA LEU A 163 -0.39 -8.27 6.29
C LEU A 163 -0.26 -8.32 4.77
N GLY A 164 0.82 -7.75 4.25
CA GLY A 164 1.01 -7.58 2.81
C GLY A 164 2.27 -8.26 2.29
N VAL A 165 2.35 -8.37 0.97
CA VAL A 165 3.52 -8.88 0.25
C VAL A 165 3.86 -7.87 -0.84
N TRP A 166 5.13 -7.73 -1.18
CA TRP A 166 5.54 -7.16 -2.46
C TRP A 166 6.25 -8.23 -3.25
N VAL A 167 5.95 -8.35 -4.54
CA VAL A 167 6.71 -9.13 -5.51
C VAL A 167 7.38 -8.17 -6.48
N LEU A 168 8.64 -8.46 -6.83
CA LEU A 168 9.45 -7.77 -7.81
C LEU A 168 9.64 -8.67 -9.04
N PRO A 169 8.59 -8.89 -9.87
CA PRO A 169 8.64 -9.81 -11.00
C PRO A 169 9.38 -9.23 -12.21
N GLU A 170 9.59 -7.91 -12.23
CA GLU A 170 10.12 -7.14 -13.36
C GLU A 170 11.12 -6.09 -12.85
N GLU A 171 11.90 -5.51 -13.77
CA GLU A 171 12.92 -4.50 -13.43
C GLU A 171 12.30 -3.24 -12.82
N TYR A 172 11.24 -2.72 -13.43
CA TYR A 172 10.69 -1.40 -13.12
C TYR A 172 9.32 -1.44 -12.43
N ARG A 173 8.80 -2.62 -12.10
CA ARG A 173 7.44 -2.80 -11.60
C ARG A 173 7.40 -3.75 -10.41
N LYS A 174 6.56 -3.40 -9.43
CA LYS A 174 6.22 -4.25 -8.29
C LYS A 174 4.73 -4.56 -8.32
N ILE A 175 4.36 -5.74 -7.85
CA ILE A 175 2.97 -6.20 -7.76
C ILE A 175 2.78 -6.84 -6.38
N GLY A 176 1.70 -6.52 -5.68
CA GLY A 176 1.38 -7.07 -4.34
C GLY A 176 0.39 -6.23 -3.55
#